data_AF-A0A3A8SXX3-F1
#
_entry.id   AF-A0A3A8SXX3-F1
#
_cell.length_a   1.000
_cell.length_b   1.000
_cell.length_c   1.000
_cell.angle_alpha   90.00
_cell.angle_beta   90.00
_cell.angle_gamma   90.00
#
_symmetry.space_group_name_H-M   'P 1'
#
loop_
_entity.id
_entity.type
_entity.pdbx_description
1 polymer ?
#
loop_
_entity_poly.entity_id
_entity_poly.type
_entity_poly.pdbx_seq_one_letter_code
_entity_poly.pdbx_strand_id
1 'polypeptide(L)'
;MATWRGVSVVVLLLSGVIGVGCGAAEGEDVSAVGEVSAALESAAYGGPQPCGPSARIVGDVRRGEEGSAPETLVEVAGQVFYAANDGVSGRELWVTDGSATEARRVKDVRPGAYGSTPRFLTRMGGRLFFVADDGAHGPELWLSDGTEKGTVLVADIRRGAQGSAPDALTVVGSRLYFTADDGVRGRELWSTDGTAKGTLLTQEFAPGPASLYLDDLTEWNGKLALVAYGDAVTLWVVEGRTGSSRALFRGQEQSVVFSLTPAGKDRLFFLVDVGFGEADLWVTRGQPFLTFPLRHFAGDYPSELTPLGSAVYFMAGAEGFFGEPGDLFHGGELWKSDGSLLGTRLVKDVRPGPEGSLPSGLTVLDGRLYFAADDGVHGRELWSSNGTAQGTVLVQDVEPGPAGSTPTAFAVLDGWLFFSATTAGRGREGWYSNGDPGRVDPMRDIAPAGMDANPHGFVRAGGSVLFIATDPAQGEEPWALPFLPAARCARLEP
;
A
#
# COMPACT_ATOMS: atom_id res chain seq x y z
N MET A 1 -33.60 -14.84 46.22
CA MET A 1 -34.04 -16.02 45.44
C MET A 1 -34.61 -15.52 44.12
N ALA A 2 -33.77 -15.41 43.09
CA ALA A 2 -34.16 -15.02 41.75
C ALA A 2 -33.80 -16.18 40.81
N THR A 3 -34.78 -16.58 40.01
CA THR A 3 -34.79 -17.73 39.11
C THR A 3 -33.92 -17.51 37.88
N TRP A 4 -33.08 -18.50 37.53
CA TRP A 4 -32.45 -18.65 36.22
C TRP A 4 -32.98 -19.91 35.54
N ARG A 5 -33.36 -19.80 34.26
CA ARG A 5 -33.70 -20.93 33.39
C ARG A 5 -32.42 -21.44 32.70
N GLY A 6 -32.12 -22.71 32.89
CA GLY A 6 -30.95 -23.40 32.35
C GLY A 6 -31.21 -24.06 30.99
N VAL A 7 -30.18 -23.99 30.16
CA VAL A 7 -30.00 -24.61 28.83
C VAL A 7 -29.74 -26.12 28.99
N SER A 8 -30.29 -26.94 28.10
CA SER A 8 -30.05 -28.39 28.07
C SER A 8 -28.74 -28.74 27.36
N VAL A 9 -27.86 -29.46 28.03
CA VAL A 9 -26.65 -30.08 27.46
C VAL A 9 -26.99 -31.54 27.16
N VAL A 10 -26.82 -31.97 25.91
CA VAL A 10 -26.90 -33.38 25.51
C VAL A 10 -25.49 -33.95 25.45
N VAL A 11 -25.21 -34.90 26.33
CA VAL A 11 -24.04 -35.79 26.31
C VAL A 11 -24.46 -37.06 25.56
N LEU A 12 -23.75 -37.42 24.49
CA LEU A 12 -23.93 -38.69 23.79
C LEU A 12 -22.73 -39.61 24.09
N LEU A 13 -23.02 -40.67 24.84
CA LEU A 13 -22.13 -41.81 25.11
C LEU A 13 -22.16 -42.78 23.93
N LEU A 14 -20.98 -43.17 23.46
CA LEU A 14 -20.76 -44.24 22.48
C LEU A 14 -20.82 -45.61 23.15
N SER A 15 -21.68 -46.49 22.65
CA SER A 15 -21.48 -47.95 22.74
C SER A 15 -22.31 -48.68 21.69
N GLY A 16 -21.73 -49.72 21.06
CA GLY A 16 -22.49 -50.78 20.39
C GLY A 16 -21.96 -51.17 19.01
N VAL A 17 -21.28 -52.32 18.94
CA VAL A 17 -20.85 -53.00 17.71
C VAL A 17 -21.83 -54.15 17.40
N ILE A 18 -21.92 -54.47 16.10
CA ILE A 18 -22.34 -55.72 15.41
C ILE A 18 -23.77 -55.75 14.83
N GLY A 19 -23.84 -55.84 13.50
CA GLY A 19 -24.98 -56.38 12.76
C GLY A 19 -24.80 -56.24 11.24
N VAL A 20 -24.39 -57.33 10.57
CA VAL A 20 -24.20 -57.42 9.11
C VAL A 20 -25.53 -57.29 8.35
N GLY A 21 -25.59 -56.46 7.31
CA GLY A 21 -26.71 -56.40 6.38
C GLY A 21 -26.38 -55.61 5.10
N CYS A 22 -26.40 -56.29 3.95
CA CYS A 22 -26.29 -55.68 2.62
C CYS A 22 -27.46 -54.72 2.36
N GLY A 23 -27.14 -53.50 1.92
CA GLY A 23 -28.11 -52.55 1.36
C GLY A 23 -27.40 -51.30 0.86
N ALA A 24 -27.39 -51.10 -0.46
CA ALA A 24 -26.87 -49.90 -1.10
C ALA A 24 -27.76 -48.69 -0.77
N ALA A 25 -27.15 -47.58 -0.35
CA ALA A 25 -27.75 -46.25 -0.35
C ALA A 25 -26.64 -45.19 -0.45
N GLU A 26 -26.99 -44.10 -1.10
CA GLU A 26 -26.11 -43.11 -1.74
C GLU A 26 -25.52 -42.08 -0.77
N GLY A 27 -24.30 -41.63 -1.07
CA GLY A 27 -23.85 -40.24 -0.99
C GLY A 27 -23.86 -39.55 0.39
N GLU A 28 -22.87 -39.83 1.23
CA GLU A 28 -22.45 -38.91 2.28
C GLU A 28 -21.32 -38.00 1.78
N ASP A 29 -21.45 -36.72 2.14
CA ASP A 29 -20.65 -35.59 1.69
C ASP A 29 -19.21 -35.67 2.26
N VAL A 30 -18.29 -36.20 1.45
CA VAL A 30 -16.86 -36.36 1.79
C VAL A 30 -16.08 -35.04 1.65
N SER A 31 -16.73 -33.92 1.31
CA SER A 31 -16.06 -32.63 1.10
C SER A 31 -15.55 -32.01 2.42
N ALA A 32 -16.31 -32.14 3.50
CA ALA A 32 -15.96 -31.53 4.78
C ALA A 32 -14.72 -32.17 5.43
N VAL A 33 -14.52 -33.48 5.30
CA VAL A 33 -13.35 -34.19 5.85
C VAL A 33 -12.08 -33.86 5.06
N GLY A 34 -12.21 -33.60 3.76
CA GLY A 34 -11.10 -33.16 2.90
C GLY A 34 -10.59 -31.76 3.25
N GLU A 35 -11.47 -30.83 3.58
CA GLU A 35 -11.09 -29.46 3.98
C GLU A 35 -10.38 -29.42 5.34
N VAL A 36 -10.86 -30.19 6.33
CA VAL A 36 -10.19 -30.25 7.65
C VAL A 36 -8.85 -31.00 7.54
N SER A 37 -8.74 -32.01 6.68
CA SER A 37 -7.48 -32.71 6.40
C SER A 37 -6.47 -31.80 5.70
N ALA A 38 -6.88 -31.01 4.71
CA ALA A 38 -6.01 -30.06 4.03
C ALA A 38 -5.56 -28.91 4.95
N ALA A 39 -6.42 -28.45 5.86
CA ALA A 39 -6.06 -27.46 6.87
C ALA A 39 -5.09 -28.02 7.93
N LEU A 40 -5.24 -29.29 8.32
CA LEU A 40 -4.33 -29.97 9.25
C LEU A 40 -2.99 -30.35 8.58
N GLU A 41 -2.99 -30.73 7.31
CA GLU A 41 -1.77 -30.95 6.52
C GLU A 41 -1.03 -29.64 6.22
N SER A 42 -1.76 -28.55 5.98
CA SER A 42 -1.22 -27.18 5.89
C SER A 42 -0.57 -26.72 7.20
N ALA A 43 -1.13 -27.10 8.36
CA ALA A 43 -0.52 -26.82 9.66
C ALA A 43 0.72 -27.69 9.94
N ALA A 44 0.82 -28.87 9.34
CA ALA A 44 1.94 -29.80 9.54
C ALA A 44 3.20 -29.46 8.70
N TYR A 45 3.06 -28.69 7.61
CA TYR A 45 4.17 -28.36 6.70
C TYR A 45 4.62 -26.89 6.70
N GLY A 46 3.98 -26.03 7.50
CA GLY A 46 4.22 -24.59 7.50
C GLY A 46 3.74 -23.93 6.20
N GLY A 47 3.10 -22.77 6.32
CA GLY A 47 2.73 -21.97 5.15
C GLY A 47 3.96 -21.54 4.33
N PRO A 48 3.76 -20.96 3.13
CA PRO A 48 4.85 -20.34 2.39
C PRO A 48 5.57 -19.27 3.24
N GLN A 49 6.89 -19.23 3.11
CA GLN A 49 7.76 -18.32 3.85
C GLN A 49 8.91 -17.82 2.97
N PRO A 50 9.56 -16.70 3.33
CA PRO A 50 10.75 -16.23 2.64
C PRO A 50 11.88 -17.27 2.74
N CYS A 51 12.56 -17.57 1.64
CA CYS A 51 13.64 -18.56 1.62
C CYS A 51 15.01 -17.92 1.93
N GLY A 52 15.17 -17.29 3.10
CA GLY A 52 16.50 -16.85 3.56
C GLY A 52 17.18 -15.84 2.62
N PRO A 53 18.51 -15.93 2.43
CA PRO A 53 19.28 -15.00 1.61
C PRO A 53 19.25 -15.33 0.09
N SER A 54 18.22 -16.04 -0.39
CA SER A 54 18.20 -16.61 -1.76
C SER A 54 17.68 -15.66 -2.85
N ALA A 55 17.64 -14.35 -2.57
CA ALA A 55 17.18 -13.38 -3.56
C ALA A 55 18.06 -13.38 -4.83
N ARG A 56 17.42 -13.20 -5.98
CA ARG A 56 18.06 -13.21 -7.30
C ARG A 56 17.47 -12.15 -8.21
N ILE A 57 18.29 -11.59 -9.09
CA ILE A 57 17.84 -10.67 -10.13
C ILE A 57 16.79 -11.35 -11.05
N VAL A 58 15.77 -10.58 -11.45
CA VAL A 58 14.67 -11.01 -12.32
C VAL A 58 14.85 -10.35 -13.68
N GLY A 59 15.68 -10.94 -14.52
CA GLY A 59 15.95 -10.44 -15.86
C GLY A 59 16.60 -9.06 -15.84
N ASP A 60 17.92 -9.04 -16.04
CA ASP A 60 18.68 -7.80 -16.26
C ASP A 60 18.19 -7.13 -17.56
N VAL A 61 17.29 -6.15 -17.41
CA VAL A 61 16.66 -5.44 -18.54
C VAL A 61 17.69 -4.54 -19.21
N ARG A 62 18.61 -3.94 -18.45
CA ARG A 62 19.68 -3.11 -18.99
C ARG A 62 21.02 -3.40 -18.31
N ARG A 63 21.85 -4.17 -19.03
CA ARG A 63 23.16 -4.58 -18.55
C ARG A 63 24.08 -3.40 -18.24
N GLY A 64 24.76 -3.49 -17.11
CA GLY A 64 25.79 -2.55 -16.65
C GLY A 64 25.28 -1.64 -15.54
N GLU A 65 26.17 -0.76 -15.05
CA GLU A 65 25.94 0.03 -13.83
C GLU A 65 24.76 1.01 -13.91
N GLU A 66 24.27 1.34 -15.10
CA GLU A 66 23.11 2.24 -15.25
C GLU A 66 21.79 1.56 -14.85
N GLY A 67 21.67 0.24 -14.98
CA GLY A 67 20.45 -0.52 -14.70
C GLY A 67 19.21 -0.06 -15.48
N SER A 68 18.10 -0.76 -15.27
CA SER A 68 16.84 -0.48 -15.98
C SER A 68 15.95 0.56 -15.29
N ALA A 69 16.32 0.95 -14.07
CA ALA A 69 15.62 1.91 -13.22
C ALA A 69 14.10 1.63 -13.19
N PRO A 70 13.69 0.41 -12.76
CA PRO A 70 12.30 0.03 -12.73
C PRO A 70 11.51 0.95 -11.79
N GLU A 71 10.33 1.37 -12.21
CA GLU A 71 9.39 2.10 -11.36
C GLU A 71 8.28 1.16 -10.87
N THR A 72 7.57 1.55 -9.80
CA THR A 72 6.38 0.93 -9.19
C THR A 72 6.00 -0.46 -9.71
N LEU A 73 6.25 -1.50 -8.92
CA LEU A 73 5.87 -2.88 -9.22
C LEU A 73 4.37 -3.10 -8.93
N VAL A 74 3.60 -3.57 -9.91
CA VAL A 74 2.16 -3.84 -9.75
C VAL A 74 1.83 -5.28 -10.16
N GLU A 75 1.31 -6.08 -9.22
CA GLU A 75 0.83 -7.43 -9.51
C GLU A 75 -0.58 -7.42 -10.09
N VAL A 76 -0.75 -8.13 -11.21
CA VAL A 76 -2.04 -8.40 -11.86
C VAL A 76 -2.05 -9.85 -12.35
N ALA A 77 -2.95 -10.66 -11.78
CA ALA A 77 -3.23 -12.03 -12.22
C ALA A 77 -1.99 -12.95 -12.31
N GLY A 78 -1.07 -12.84 -11.34
CA GLY A 78 0.16 -13.62 -11.23
C GLY A 78 1.35 -13.04 -11.99
N GLN A 79 1.19 -11.88 -12.62
CA GLN A 79 2.26 -11.18 -13.33
C GLN A 79 2.54 -9.83 -12.67
N VAL A 80 3.81 -9.43 -12.61
CA VAL A 80 4.25 -8.13 -12.11
C VAL A 80 4.59 -7.23 -13.28
N PHE A 81 3.91 -6.09 -13.34
CA PHE A 81 4.13 -5.04 -14.32
C PHE A 81 4.94 -3.90 -13.73
N TYR A 82 5.80 -3.31 -14.55
CA TYR A 82 6.66 -2.21 -14.16
C TYR A 82 7.12 -1.44 -15.39
N ALA A 83 7.46 -0.16 -15.22
CA ALA A 83 8.06 0.65 -16.28
C ALA A 83 9.58 0.55 -16.18
N ALA A 84 10.28 0.25 -17.27
CA ALA A 84 11.73 0.12 -17.29
C ALA A 84 12.34 0.55 -18.64
N ASN A 85 13.62 0.92 -18.62
CA ASN A 85 14.37 1.36 -19.79
C ASN A 85 15.48 0.36 -20.13
N ASP A 86 15.45 -0.21 -21.34
CA ASP A 86 16.44 -1.17 -21.85
C ASP A 86 17.69 -0.48 -22.46
N GLY A 87 17.72 0.86 -22.47
CA GLY A 87 18.79 1.65 -23.08
C GLY A 87 18.70 1.79 -24.61
N VAL A 88 17.68 1.20 -25.25
CA VAL A 88 17.52 1.20 -26.72
C VAL A 88 16.16 1.76 -27.14
N SER A 89 15.09 1.36 -26.46
CA SER A 89 13.69 1.62 -26.79
C SER A 89 13.05 2.67 -25.88
N GLY A 90 13.85 3.34 -25.04
CA GLY A 90 13.36 4.22 -23.99
C GLY A 90 12.57 3.46 -22.92
N ARG A 91 11.82 4.19 -22.09
CA ARG A 91 11.03 3.61 -21.00
C ARG A 91 9.71 3.06 -21.53
N GLU A 92 9.51 1.76 -21.35
CA GLU A 92 8.34 1.00 -21.82
C GLU A 92 7.73 0.14 -20.70
N LEU A 93 6.59 -0.50 -20.98
CA LEU A 93 5.92 -1.39 -20.02
C LEU A 93 6.51 -2.80 -20.12
N TRP A 94 7.00 -3.31 -19.00
CA TRP A 94 7.58 -4.63 -18.84
C TRP A 94 6.74 -5.49 -17.91
N VAL A 95 6.90 -6.80 -18.05
CA VAL A 95 6.19 -7.78 -17.24
C VAL A 95 7.06 -9.01 -16.97
N THR A 96 6.92 -9.54 -15.76
CA THR A 96 7.58 -10.76 -15.30
C THR A 96 6.64 -11.58 -14.41
N ASP A 97 6.91 -12.87 -14.26
CA ASP A 97 6.27 -13.73 -13.25
C ASP A 97 7.23 -14.07 -12.09
N GLY A 98 8.44 -13.48 -12.07
CA GLY A 98 9.49 -13.74 -11.09
C GLY A 98 10.19 -15.10 -11.23
N SER A 99 9.78 -15.93 -12.20
CA SER A 99 10.37 -17.24 -12.46
C SER A 99 11.44 -17.15 -13.55
N ALA A 100 11.21 -16.34 -14.58
CA ALA A 100 12.06 -16.21 -15.75
C ALA A 100 13.37 -15.47 -15.46
N THR A 101 14.43 -15.88 -16.16
CA THR A 101 15.74 -15.19 -16.15
C THR A 101 15.81 -14.03 -17.14
N GLU A 102 14.78 -13.84 -17.96
CA GLU A 102 14.67 -12.76 -18.94
C GLU A 102 13.39 -11.98 -18.69
N ALA A 103 13.49 -10.65 -18.71
CA ALA A 103 12.36 -9.75 -18.62
C ALA A 103 11.67 -9.63 -19.98
N ARG A 104 10.35 -9.45 -19.99
CA ARG A 104 9.57 -9.35 -21.23
C ARG A 104 8.91 -7.98 -21.34
N ARG A 105 9.21 -7.25 -22.41
CA ARG A 105 8.45 -6.06 -22.78
C ARG A 105 7.05 -6.47 -23.21
N VAL A 106 6.03 -5.78 -22.69
CA VAL A 106 4.61 -6.09 -22.99
C VAL A 106 4.28 -5.70 -24.42
N LYS A 107 4.63 -4.47 -24.78
CA LYS A 107 4.45 -3.85 -26.10
C LYS A 107 5.44 -2.69 -26.21
N ASP A 108 5.96 -2.46 -27.40
CA ASP A 108 6.66 -1.22 -27.75
C ASP A 108 5.59 -0.18 -28.12
N VAL A 109 5.08 0.55 -27.12
CA VAL A 109 3.95 1.47 -27.34
C VAL A 109 4.41 2.67 -28.15
N ARG A 110 5.64 3.16 -27.91
CA ARG A 110 6.24 4.22 -28.72
C ARG A 110 7.65 3.82 -29.19
N PRO A 111 7.76 3.28 -30.40
CA PRO A 111 9.05 2.88 -30.96
C PRO A 111 10.08 4.01 -30.99
N GLY A 112 11.29 3.70 -30.52
CA GLY A 112 12.45 4.59 -30.53
C GLY A 112 12.90 5.01 -29.14
N ALA A 113 14.03 5.73 -29.06
CA ALA A 113 14.74 5.99 -27.79
C ALA A 113 13.96 6.82 -26.75
N TYR A 114 12.84 7.45 -27.13
CA TYR A 114 12.00 8.22 -26.20
C TYR A 114 11.13 7.30 -25.32
N GLY A 115 10.63 6.18 -25.86
CA GLY A 115 9.68 5.30 -25.20
C GLY A 115 8.36 5.97 -24.83
N SER A 116 7.43 5.17 -24.30
CA SER A 116 6.06 5.60 -23.98
C SER A 116 5.88 6.16 -22.56
N THR A 117 6.90 6.05 -21.72
CA THR A 117 6.92 6.51 -20.32
C THR A 117 5.68 6.08 -19.51
N PRO A 118 5.40 4.77 -19.36
CA PRO A 118 4.27 4.30 -18.58
C PRO A 118 4.33 4.79 -17.13
N ARG A 119 3.23 5.37 -16.64
CA ARG A 119 3.09 5.90 -15.29
C ARG A 119 1.71 5.60 -14.71
N PHE A 120 1.55 5.79 -13.40
CA PHE A 120 0.29 5.54 -12.68
C PHE A 120 -0.28 4.13 -12.91
N LEU A 121 0.59 3.12 -12.87
CA LEU A 121 0.20 1.72 -13.01
C LEU A 121 -0.83 1.36 -11.92
N THR A 122 -2.03 0.99 -12.35
CA THR A 122 -3.19 0.80 -11.47
C THR A 122 -3.91 -0.49 -11.85
N ARG A 123 -4.03 -1.39 -10.88
CA ARG A 123 -4.80 -2.63 -11.07
C ARG A 123 -6.29 -2.35 -10.95
N MET A 124 -7.07 -2.75 -11.95
CA MET A 124 -8.54 -2.85 -11.84
C MET A 124 -9.00 -4.24 -12.28
N GLY A 125 -9.41 -5.07 -11.30
CA GLY A 125 -9.72 -6.47 -11.54
C GLY A 125 -8.50 -7.28 -11.98
N GLY A 126 -8.63 -8.00 -13.09
CA GLY A 126 -7.54 -8.80 -13.70
C GLY A 126 -6.78 -8.07 -14.80
N ARG A 127 -6.81 -6.74 -14.83
CA ARG A 127 -6.17 -5.91 -15.87
C ARG A 127 -5.38 -4.77 -15.25
N LEU A 128 -4.34 -4.34 -15.96
CA LEU A 128 -3.56 -3.16 -15.64
C LEU A 128 -4.08 -1.97 -16.44
N PHE A 129 -4.27 -0.84 -15.77
CA PHE A 129 -4.47 0.48 -16.35
C PHE A 129 -3.23 1.33 -16.09
N PHE A 130 -2.85 2.17 -17.04
CA PHE A 130 -1.67 3.02 -16.93
C PHE A 130 -1.76 4.19 -17.91
N VAL A 131 -0.98 5.22 -17.70
CA VAL A 131 -0.87 6.36 -18.63
C VAL A 131 0.39 6.19 -19.45
N ALA A 132 0.28 6.36 -20.78
CA ALA A 132 1.40 6.26 -21.70
C ALA A 132 1.17 7.13 -22.95
N ASP A 133 2.26 7.52 -23.61
CA ASP A 133 2.27 8.31 -24.83
C ASP A 133 2.80 7.48 -26.01
N ASP A 134 1.96 7.23 -27.03
CA ASP A 134 2.36 6.53 -28.26
C ASP A 134 2.97 7.45 -29.34
N GLY A 135 3.08 8.74 -29.04
CA GLY A 135 3.57 9.80 -29.93
C GLY A 135 2.54 10.33 -30.92
N ALA A 136 1.37 9.69 -31.05
CA ALA A 136 0.29 10.11 -31.94
C ALA A 136 -0.89 10.74 -31.18
N HIS A 137 -1.21 10.19 -30.01
CA HIS A 137 -2.33 10.60 -29.16
C HIS A 137 -1.87 11.33 -27.88
N GLY A 138 -0.56 11.51 -27.68
CA GLY A 138 -0.05 12.08 -26.44
C GLY A 138 -0.30 11.15 -25.23
N PRO A 139 -0.10 11.63 -24.00
CA PRO A 139 -0.36 10.85 -22.80
C PRO A 139 -1.86 10.59 -22.63
N GLU A 140 -2.25 9.32 -22.72
CA GLU A 140 -3.64 8.86 -22.63
C GLU A 140 -3.76 7.65 -21.69
N LEU A 141 -5.00 7.23 -21.41
CA LEU A 141 -5.26 6.04 -20.59
C LEU A 141 -5.15 4.77 -21.44
N TRP A 142 -4.22 3.90 -21.06
CA TRP A 142 -3.98 2.60 -21.65
C TRP A 142 -4.34 1.48 -20.69
N LEU A 143 -4.43 0.29 -21.27
CA LEU A 143 -4.92 -0.90 -20.64
C LEU A 143 -4.13 -2.10 -21.16
N SER A 144 -3.74 -3.01 -20.29
CA SER A 144 -3.04 -4.25 -20.64
C SER A 144 -3.56 -5.46 -19.86
N ASP A 145 -3.54 -6.62 -20.53
CA ASP A 145 -3.71 -7.95 -19.93
C ASP A 145 -2.37 -8.73 -19.83
N GLY A 146 -1.24 -8.06 -20.07
CA GLY A 146 0.09 -8.70 -20.11
C GLY A 146 0.54 -9.15 -21.49
N THR A 147 -0.31 -9.05 -22.51
CA THR A 147 0.02 -9.37 -23.89
C THR A 147 0.10 -8.12 -24.78
N GLU A 148 0.86 -8.22 -25.87
CA GLU A 148 0.95 -7.13 -26.85
C GLU A 148 -0.42 -6.79 -27.46
N LYS A 149 -1.21 -7.81 -27.82
CA LYS A 149 -2.55 -7.64 -28.42
C LYS A 149 -3.57 -7.06 -27.43
N GLY A 150 -3.48 -7.44 -26.16
CA GLY A 150 -4.34 -6.91 -25.11
C GLY A 150 -3.89 -5.56 -24.56
N THR A 151 -2.79 -5.01 -25.08
CA THR A 151 -2.29 -3.67 -24.72
C THR A 151 -2.79 -2.62 -25.70
N VAL A 152 -3.82 -1.89 -25.27
CA VAL A 152 -4.63 -1.00 -26.11
C VAL A 152 -4.95 0.32 -25.41
N LEU A 153 -5.11 1.35 -26.23
CA LEU A 153 -5.67 2.64 -25.80
C LEU A 153 -7.11 2.42 -25.35
N VAL A 154 -7.48 2.90 -24.16
CA VAL A 154 -8.86 2.76 -23.64
C VAL A 154 -9.80 3.68 -24.40
N ALA A 155 -9.43 4.96 -24.52
CA ALA A 155 -10.12 5.98 -25.30
C ALA A 155 -9.13 7.11 -25.64
N ASP A 156 -9.25 7.69 -26.83
CA ASP A 156 -8.61 8.96 -27.20
C ASP A 156 -9.52 10.09 -26.70
N ILE A 157 -9.30 10.56 -25.46
CA ILE A 157 -10.13 11.58 -24.83
C ILE A 157 -9.87 12.94 -25.47
N ARG A 158 -8.59 13.29 -25.72
CA ARG A 158 -8.20 14.52 -26.42
C ARG A 158 -7.40 14.19 -27.67
N ARG A 159 -8.07 14.37 -28.81
CA ARG A 159 -7.49 14.08 -30.12
C ARG A 159 -6.15 14.79 -30.37
N GLY A 160 -5.20 14.00 -30.86
CA GLY A 160 -3.88 14.45 -31.32
C GLY A 160 -2.80 14.40 -30.25
N ALA A 161 -1.58 14.76 -30.63
CA ALA A 161 -0.37 14.49 -29.82
C ALA A 161 -0.26 15.25 -28.48
N GLN A 162 -1.23 16.10 -28.13
CA GLN A 162 -1.26 16.74 -26.81
C GLN A 162 -1.76 15.77 -25.73
N GLY A 163 -2.70 14.88 -26.07
CA GLY A 163 -3.33 13.94 -25.15
C GLY A 163 -4.09 14.58 -23.98
N SER A 164 -4.86 13.77 -23.28
CA SER A 164 -5.69 14.20 -22.16
C SER A 164 -4.96 14.23 -20.81
N ALA A 165 -3.74 13.68 -20.78
CA ALA A 165 -2.86 13.55 -19.64
C ALA A 165 -3.58 13.08 -18.35
N PRO A 166 -4.13 11.85 -18.33
CA PRO A 166 -4.83 11.35 -17.16
C PRO A 166 -3.98 11.34 -15.89
N ASP A 167 -4.62 11.55 -14.74
CA ASP A 167 -3.95 11.67 -13.43
C ASP A 167 -4.86 11.17 -12.30
N ALA A 168 -4.28 10.90 -11.12
CA ALA A 168 -4.96 10.45 -9.91
C ALA A 168 -5.86 9.22 -10.10
N LEU A 169 -5.33 8.18 -10.77
CA LEU A 169 -6.07 6.95 -11.07
C LEU A 169 -6.50 6.24 -9.77
N THR A 170 -7.81 6.16 -9.53
CA THR A 170 -8.40 5.60 -8.31
C THR A 170 -9.53 4.62 -8.65
N VAL A 171 -9.41 3.38 -8.20
CA VAL A 171 -10.43 2.34 -8.44
C VAL A 171 -11.50 2.40 -7.37
N VAL A 172 -12.77 2.42 -7.78
CA VAL A 172 -13.94 2.28 -6.90
C VAL A 172 -14.85 1.19 -7.46
N GLY A 173 -14.89 0.05 -6.77
CA GLY A 173 -15.62 -1.13 -7.24
C GLY A 173 -15.09 -1.62 -8.60
N SER A 174 -15.91 -1.54 -9.65
CA SER A 174 -15.56 -1.98 -11.01
C SER A 174 -15.30 -0.81 -11.97
N ARG A 175 -15.06 0.40 -11.45
CA ARG A 175 -14.77 1.59 -12.24
C ARG A 175 -13.45 2.20 -11.81
N LEU A 176 -12.73 2.77 -12.77
CA LEU A 176 -11.55 3.60 -12.54
C LEU A 176 -11.95 5.06 -12.71
N TYR A 177 -11.70 5.87 -11.68
CA TYR A 177 -11.85 7.32 -11.68
C TYR A 177 -10.49 7.98 -11.85
N PHE A 178 -10.46 9.11 -12.55
CA PHE A 178 -9.22 9.84 -12.84
C PHE A 178 -9.59 11.25 -13.30
N THR A 179 -8.61 12.16 -13.35
CA THR A 179 -8.80 13.47 -14.00
C THR A 179 -8.19 13.49 -15.39
N ALA A 180 -8.79 14.20 -16.34
CA ALA A 180 -8.28 14.33 -17.70
C ALA A 180 -8.82 15.61 -18.37
N ASP A 181 -8.06 16.17 -19.32
CA ASP A 181 -8.42 17.36 -20.10
C ASP A 181 -8.81 16.98 -21.54
N ASP A 182 -10.08 17.16 -21.91
CA ASP A 182 -10.60 16.85 -23.25
C ASP A 182 -10.32 17.97 -24.29
N GLY A 183 -9.65 19.05 -23.88
CA GLY A 183 -9.36 20.22 -24.69
C GLY A 183 -10.55 21.18 -24.88
N VAL A 184 -11.68 20.93 -24.23
CA VAL A 184 -12.91 21.74 -24.32
C VAL A 184 -13.37 22.22 -22.93
N ARG A 185 -13.35 21.33 -21.94
CA ARG A 185 -13.89 21.55 -20.59
C ARG A 185 -12.81 21.67 -19.50
N GLY A 186 -11.56 21.88 -19.92
CA GLY A 186 -10.41 21.80 -19.01
C GLY A 186 -10.26 20.41 -18.39
N ARG A 187 -9.43 20.33 -17.34
CA ARG A 187 -9.19 19.08 -16.61
C ARG A 187 -10.33 18.83 -15.63
N GLU A 188 -11.04 17.72 -15.79
CA GLU A 188 -12.23 17.38 -15.00
C GLU A 188 -12.21 15.93 -14.52
N LEU A 189 -13.20 15.51 -13.71
CA LEU A 189 -13.31 14.13 -13.22
C LEU A 189 -13.98 13.21 -14.25
N TRP A 190 -13.25 12.18 -14.67
CA TRP A 190 -13.70 11.13 -15.59
C TRP A 190 -13.81 9.79 -14.90
N SER A 191 -14.52 8.86 -15.52
CA SER A 191 -14.50 7.45 -15.13
C SER A 191 -14.59 6.52 -16.32
N THR A 192 -14.03 5.31 -16.19
CA THR A 192 -14.10 4.26 -17.20
C THR A 192 -14.44 2.90 -16.58
N ASP A 193 -15.10 2.04 -17.36
CA ASP A 193 -15.23 0.60 -17.09
C ASP A 193 -14.17 -0.24 -17.81
N GLY A 194 -13.21 0.41 -18.48
CA GLY A 194 -12.19 -0.23 -19.30
C GLY A 194 -12.54 -0.33 -20.79
N THR A 195 -13.63 0.31 -21.23
CA THR A 195 -14.02 0.39 -22.64
C THR A 195 -14.14 1.85 -23.10
N ALA A 196 -13.89 2.10 -24.39
CA ALA A 196 -14.04 3.44 -24.97
C ALA A 196 -15.45 4.02 -24.76
N LYS A 197 -16.50 3.19 -24.82
CA LYS A 197 -17.89 3.61 -24.62
C LYS A 197 -18.21 3.92 -23.16
N GLY A 198 -17.57 3.23 -22.22
CA GLY A 198 -17.75 3.41 -20.78
C GLY A 198 -16.85 4.49 -20.17
N THR A 199 -15.95 5.08 -20.96
CA THR A 199 -15.14 6.25 -20.61
C THR A 199 -15.95 7.52 -20.77
N LEU A 200 -16.36 8.10 -19.64
CA LEU A 200 -17.31 9.21 -19.60
C LEU A 200 -16.86 10.26 -18.59
N LEU A 201 -17.17 11.52 -18.89
CA LEU A 201 -17.11 12.61 -17.92
C LEU A 201 -18.09 12.30 -16.79
N THR A 202 -17.60 12.22 -15.55
CA THR A 202 -18.43 11.92 -14.38
C THR A 202 -19.25 13.15 -14.02
N GLN A 203 -18.55 14.27 -13.81
CA GLN A 203 -19.14 15.56 -13.47
C GLN A 203 -18.12 16.66 -13.80
N GLU A 204 -18.63 17.80 -14.24
CA GLU A 204 -17.87 19.04 -14.35
C GLU A 204 -17.94 19.77 -13.00
N PHE A 205 -16.80 19.85 -12.31
CA PHE A 205 -16.66 20.57 -11.05
C PHE A 205 -16.28 22.03 -11.27
N ALA A 206 -15.54 22.34 -12.35
CA ALA A 206 -15.24 23.68 -12.81
C ALA A 206 -15.88 23.93 -14.19
N PRO A 207 -16.94 24.77 -14.29
CA PRO A 207 -17.65 24.97 -15.55
C PRO A 207 -16.81 25.63 -16.66
N GLY A 208 -17.01 25.17 -17.89
CA GLY A 208 -16.43 25.78 -19.09
C GLY A 208 -14.97 25.37 -19.30
N PRO A 209 -14.08 26.26 -19.78
CA PRO A 209 -12.67 25.92 -20.00
C PRO A 209 -11.82 25.93 -18.72
N ALA A 210 -12.44 26.09 -17.55
CA ALA A 210 -11.76 26.05 -16.27
C ALA A 210 -11.40 24.60 -15.91
N SER A 211 -10.41 24.41 -15.04
CA SER A 211 -9.98 23.08 -14.61
C SER A 211 -10.29 22.86 -13.13
N LEU A 212 -10.67 21.63 -12.80
CA LEU A 212 -10.63 21.10 -11.44
C LEU A 212 -9.18 21.03 -10.96
N TYR A 213 -8.87 21.76 -9.90
CA TYR A 213 -7.61 21.65 -9.18
C TYR A 213 -7.75 20.59 -8.09
N LEU A 214 -7.47 19.35 -8.46
CA LEU A 214 -7.49 18.17 -7.59
C LEU A 214 -6.22 18.13 -6.72
N ASP A 215 -6.39 17.86 -5.43
CA ASP A 215 -5.30 17.62 -4.49
C ASP A 215 -5.20 16.14 -4.11
N ASP A 216 -6.34 15.55 -3.74
CA ASP A 216 -6.43 14.16 -3.30
C ASP A 216 -7.69 13.50 -3.86
N LEU A 217 -7.56 12.24 -4.27
CA LEU A 217 -8.64 11.38 -4.73
C LEU A 217 -8.50 10.00 -4.08
N THR A 218 -9.46 9.66 -3.21
CA THR A 218 -9.34 8.50 -2.33
C THR A 218 -10.61 7.63 -2.40
N GLU A 219 -10.44 6.32 -2.59
CA GLU A 219 -11.54 5.35 -2.44
C GLU A 219 -12.02 5.35 -0.99
N TRP A 220 -13.33 5.35 -0.79
CA TRP A 220 -13.91 5.25 0.54
C TRP A 220 -15.18 4.41 0.55
N ASN A 221 -15.03 3.11 0.78
CA ASN A 221 -16.15 2.18 1.00
C ASN A 221 -17.19 2.20 -0.14
N GLY A 222 -16.73 2.11 -1.39
CA GLY A 222 -17.54 2.17 -2.61
C GLY A 222 -17.93 3.58 -3.05
N LYS A 223 -17.34 4.60 -2.42
CA LYS A 223 -17.45 6.02 -2.77
C LYS A 223 -16.08 6.56 -3.13
N LEU A 224 -16.07 7.79 -3.63
CA LEU A 224 -14.86 8.54 -3.92
C LEU A 224 -14.86 9.81 -3.07
N ALA A 225 -13.83 9.99 -2.24
CA ALA A 225 -13.55 11.24 -1.56
C ALA A 225 -12.58 12.07 -2.40
N LEU A 226 -12.85 13.36 -2.51
CA LEU A 226 -12.20 14.29 -3.45
C LEU A 226 -11.87 15.58 -2.69
N VAL A 227 -10.60 15.99 -2.67
CA VAL A 227 -10.21 17.34 -2.25
C VAL A 227 -9.96 18.19 -3.49
N ALA A 228 -10.68 19.30 -3.59
CA ALA A 228 -10.59 20.22 -4.70
C ALA A 228 -10.42 21.67 -4.25
N TYR A 229 -9.59 22.43 -4.98
CA TYR A 229 -9.43 23.87 -4.80
C TYR A 229 -10.26 24.67 -5.81
N GLY A 230 -10.81 25.77 -5.31
CA GLY A 230 -11.55 26.78 -6.07
C GLY A 230 -11.49 28.10 -5.32
N ASP A 231 -12.64 28.69 -5.03
CA ASP A 231 -12.74 29.83 -4.11
C ASP A 231 -12.49 29.44 -2.64
N ALA A 232 -12.66 28.16 -2.30
CA ALA A 232 -12.25 27.55 -1.04
C ALA A 232 -11.92 26.06 -1.25
N VAL A 233 -11.00 25.52 -0.44
CA VAL A 233 -10.77 24.06 -0.41
C VAL A 233 -12.05 23.36 0.01
N THR A 234 -12.47 22.33 -0.73
CA THR A 234 -13.69 21.59 -0.46
C THR A 234 -13.42 20.10 -0.51
N LEU A 235 -13.80 19.39 0.55
CA LEU A 235 -13.86 17.94 0.57
C LEU A 235 -15.24 17.52 0.07
N TRP A 236 -15.26 16.85 -1.07
CA TRP A 236 -16.44 16.26 -1.68
C TRP A 236 -16.47 14.76 -1.45
N VAL A 237 -17.68 14.19 -1.55
CA VAL A 237 -17.86 12.77 -1.75
C VAL A 237 -18.74 12.53 -2.96
N VAL A 238 -18.33 11.59 -3.81
CA VAL A 238 -19.04 11.13 -4.99
C VAL A 238 -19.49 9.69 -4.76
N GLU A 239 -20.78 9.43 -4.91
CA GLU A 239 -21.34 8.09 -4.78
C GLU A 239 -20.96 7.24 -6.01
N GLY A 240 -20.20 6.16 -5.83
CA GLY A 240 -19.59 5.42 -6.94
C GLY A 240 -20.59 4.78 -7.92
N ARG A 241 -21.84 4.52 -7.48
CA ARG A 241 -22.88 3.93 -8.35
C ARG A 241 -23.61 4.96 -9.21
N THR A 242 -23.86 6.15 -8.66
CA THR A 242 -24.72 7.14 -9.32
C THR A 242 -23.95 8.33 -9.88
N GLY A 243 -22.69 8.51 -9.46
CA GLY A 243 -21.89 9.70 -9.78
C GLY A 243 -22.37 10.96 -9.06
N SER A 244 -23.36 10.86 -8.16
CA SER A 244 -23.88 12.01 -7.42
C SER A 244 -22.87 12.50 -6.40
N SER A 245 -22.59 13.80 -6.38
CA SER A 245 -21.63 14.42 -5.47
C SER A 245 -22.29 15.33 -4.41
N ARG A 246 -21.58 15.54 -3.31
CA ARG A 246 -21.92 16.53 -2.29
C ARG A 246 -20.69 16.95 -1.49
N ALA A 247 -20.67 18.19 -1.04
CA ALA A 247 -19.64 18.68 -0.14
C ALA A 247 -19.85 18.11 1.28
N LEU A 248 -18.77 17.71 1.92
CA LEU A 248 -18.70 17.27 3.32
C LEU A 248 -18.07 18.30 4.24
N PHE A 249 -17.15 19.08 3.69
CA PHE A 249 -16.42 20.13 4.38
C PHE A 249 -15.99 21.19 3.36
N ARG A 250 -16.00 22.44 3.80
CA ARG A 250 -15.48 23.59 3.05
C ARG A 250 -14.61 24.39 4.01
N GLY A 251 -13.34 24.55 3.65
CA GLY A 251 -12.36 25.26 4.45
C GLY A 251 -12.53 26.77 4.36
N GLN A 252 -11.74 27.49 5.17
CA GLN A 252 -11.59 28.93 5.05
C GLN A 252 -10.59 29.26 3.93
N GLU A 253 -10.40 30.56 3.68
CA GLU A 253 -9.31 31.03 2.81
C GLU A 253 -7.96 30.53 3.36
N GLN A 254 -7.08 30.05 2.47
CA GLN A 254 -5.77 29.44 2.79
C GLN A 254 -5.78 28.07 3.48
N SER A 255 -6.95 27.47 3.74
CA SER A 255 -6.97 26.12 4.31
C SER A 255 -6.47 25.07 3.29
N VAL A 256 -5.74 24.07 3.79
CA VAL A 256 -5.27 22.89 3.04
C VAL A 256 -5.89 21.65 3.69
N VAL A 257 -6.40 20.73 2.87
CA VAL A 257 -7.00 19.47 3.35
C VAL A 257 -6.24 18.31 2.74
N PHE A 258 -5.73 17.40 3.56
CA PHE A 258 -4.84 16.34 3.10
C PHE A 258 -4.96 15.06 3.95
N SER A 259 -4.24 14.02 3.55
CA SER A 259 -4.19 12.72 4.25
C SER A 259 -5.56 12.07 4.42
N LEU A 260 -6.38 12.03 3.35
CA LEU A 260 -7.66 11.34 3.38
C LEU A 260 -7.47 9.86 3.72
N THR A 261 -7.94 9.44 4.89
CA THR A 261 -7.70 8.10 5.43
C THR A 261 -9.00 7.41 5.83
N PRO A 262 -9.55 6.54 4.96
CA PRO A 262 -10.65 5.67 5.31
C PRO A 262 -10.28 4.75 6.47
N ALA A 263 -11.18 4.59 7.44
CA ALA A 263 -10.99 3.64 8.53
C ALA A 263 -12.32 3.00 8.94
N GLY A 264 -12.31 1.68 9.13
CA GLY A 264 -13.53 0.92 9.40
C GLY A 264 -14.55 1.03 8.26
N LYS A 265 -15.83 1.02 8.61
CA LYS A 265 -16.93 0.91 7.62
C LYS A 265 -17.50 2.24 7.15
N ASP A 266 -17.26 3.32 7.88
CA ASP A 266 -18.00 4.57 7.71
C ASP A 266 -17.19 5.83 8.04
N ARG A 267 -15.93 5.73 8.49
CA ARG A 267 -15.13 6.90 8.83
C ARG A 267 -14.13 7.25 7.74
N LEU A 268 -13.95 8.54 7.57
CA LEU A 268 -12.84 9.14 6.83
C LEU A 268 -12.17 10.14 7.76
N PHE A 269 -10.91 9.89 8.10
CA PHE A 269 -10.05 10.83 8.80
C PHE A 269 -9.33 11.69 7.78
N PHE A 270 -9.00 12.91 8.15
CA PHE A 270 -8.24 13.83 7.31
C PHE A 270 -7.62 14.92 8.17
N LEU A 271 -6.62 15.59 7.62
CA LEU A 271 -5.95 16.71 8.25
C LEU A 271 -6.38 18.02 7.60
N VAL A 272 -6.45 19.06 8.41
CA VAL A 272 -6.74 20.42 7.96
C VAL A 272 -5.68 21.36 8.54
N ASP A 273 -4.88 21.97 7.68
CA ASP A 273 -4.08 23.14 8.02
C ASP A 273 -4.89 24.39 7.66
N VAL A 274 -4.92 25.37 8.55
CA VAL A 274 -5.63 26.64 8.37
C VAL A 274 -4.69 27.81 8.10
N GLY A 275 -3.47 27.53 7.63
CA GLY A 275 -2.49 28.50 7.15
C GLY A 275 -1.37 28.83 8.16
N PHE A 276 -1.12 27.95 9.13
CA PHE A 276 -0.13 28.19 10.20
C PHE A 276 0.98 27.14 10.26
N GLY A 277 1.03 26.18 9.34
CA GLY A 277 2.05 25.13 9.40
C GLY A 277 1.76 24.05 10.45
N GLU A 278 0.53 24.03 11.00
CA GLU A 278 0.04 23.08 12.00
C GLU A 278 -1.28 22.48 11.52
N ALA A 279 -1.63 21.27 12.00
CA ALA A 279 -2.81 20.58 11.50
C ALA A 279 -3.76 20.11 12.60
N ASP A 280 -5.05 20.27 12.31
CA ASP A 280 -6.12 19.64 13.05
C ASP A 280 -6.42 18.27 12.44
N LEU A 281 -6.55 17.25 13.29
CA LEU A 281 -7.16 15.98 12.91
C LEU A 281 -8.68 16.11 12.90
N TRP A 282 -9.30 15.79 11.78
CA TRP A 282 -10.74 15.77 11.59
C TRP A 282 -11.25 14.36 11.29
N VAL A 283 -12.56 14.16 11.47
CA VAL A 283 -13.26 12.96 11.03
C VAL A 283 -14.61 13.31 10.44
N THR A 284 -15.01 12.54 9.43
CA THR A 284 -16.39 12.54 8.92
C THR A 284 -16.97 11.14 8.86
N ARG A 285 -18.30 11.04 9.03
CA ARG A 285 -19.10 9.83 8.72
C ARG A 285 -19.95 9.99 7.46
N GLY A 286 -19.49 10.86 6.57
CA GLY A 286 -20.12 11.06 5.29
C GLY A 286 -21.39 11.88 5.39
N GLN A 287 -21.49 12.83 6.31
CA GLN A 287 -22.51 13.89 6.25
C GLN A 287 -21.88 15.18 6.77
N PRO A 288 -22.23 16.37 6.25
CA PRO A 288 -21.64 17.63 6.71
C PRO A 288 -21.75 17.83 8.22
N PHE A 289 -22.90 17.51 8.82
CA PHE A 289 -23.13 17.61 10.27
C PHE A 289 -22.45 16.50 11.08
N LEU A 290 -21.87 15.50 10.42
CA LEU A 290 -21.03 14.45 11.03
C LEU A 290 -19.55 14.66 10.68
N THR A 291 -19.17 15.84 10.20
CA THR A 291 -17.79 16.25 9.93
C THR A 291 -17.37 17.26 10.99
N PHE A 292 -16.38 16.91 11.82
CA PHE A 292 -15.95 17.76 12.93
C PHE A 292 -14.48 17.54 13.30
N PRO A 293 -13.81 18.56 13.90
CA PRO A 293 -12.44 18.43 14.36
C PRO A 293 -12.38 17.54 15.60
N LEU A 294 -11.28 16.81 15.74
CA LEU A 294 -11.00 15.98 16.91
C LEU A 294 -9.94 16.61 17.79
N ARG A 295 -8.83 17.07 17.21
CA ARG A 295 -7.70 17.58 17.98
C ARG A 295 -6.78 18.41 17.09
N HIS A 296 -6.31 19.51 17.64
CA HIS A 296 -5.22 20.30 17.10
C HIS A 296 -3.87 19.71 17.52
N PHE A 297 -2.93 19.63 16.59
CA PHE A 297 -1.54 19.23 16.83
C PHE A 297 -0.61 20.37 16.42
N ALA A 298 0.14 20.87 17.40
CA ALA A 298 1.20 21.85 17.18
C ALA A 298 2.48 21.18 16.68
N GLY A 299 3.34 21.96 16.03
CA GLY A 299 4.58 21.48 15.42
C GLY A 299 4.34 20.81 14.06
N ASP A 300 5.15 19.79 13.74
CA ASP A 300 5.04 19.07 12.48
C ASP A 300 3.68 18.39 12.34
N TYR A 301 3.23 18.25 11.10
CA TYR A 301 1.93 17.65 10.82
C TYR A 301 1.88 16.21 11.32
N PRO A 302 0.71 15.76 11.82
CA PRO A 302 0.49 14.35 11.99
C PRO A 302 0.80 13.61 10.68
N SER A 303 1.66 12.61 10.73
CA SER A 303 2.10 11.91 9.53
C SER A 303 1.63 10.46 9.52
N GLU A 304 1.50 9.91 8.31
CA GLU A 304 1.20 8.48 8.09
C GLU A 304 -0.03 7.99 8.87
N LEU A 305 -1.20 8.58 8.62
CA LEU A 305 -2.45 8.09 9.19
C LEU A 305 -2.70 6.66 8.68
N THR A 306 -2.37 5.69 9.51
CA THR A 306 -2.48 4.27 9.17
C THR A 306 -3.72 3.66 9.84
N PRO A 307 -4.71 3.19 9.05
CA PRO A 307 -5.91 2.59 9.61
C PRO A 307 -5.60 1.20 10.19
N LEU A 308 -6.01 0.98 11.44
CA LEU A 308 -6.04 -0.34 12.07
C LEU A 308 -7.44 -0.60 12.62
N GLY A 309 -8.15 -1.49 11.93
CA GLY A 309 -9.57 -1.75 12.18
C GLY A 309 -10.40 -0.51 11.89
N SER A 310 -10.82 0.19 12.94
CA SER A 310 -11.69 1.36 12.83
C SER A 310 -11.03 2.65 13.32
N ALA A 311 -9.83 2.55 13.88
CA ALA A 311 -9.03 3.68 14.34
C ALA A 311 -7.93 4.00 13.33
N VAL A 312 -7.35 5.20 13.44
CA VAL A 312 -6.11 5.57 12.77
C VAL A 312 -4.99 5.74 13.81
N TYR A 313 -3.78 5.41 13.40
CA TYR A 313 -2.55 5.59 14.16
C TYR A 313 -1.59 6.43 13.33
N PHE A 314 -0.82 7.28 13.97
CA PHE A 314 -0.02 8.29 13.28
C PHE A 314 1.08 8.79 14.23
N MET A 315 2.12 9.39 13.66
CA MET A 315 3.08 10.20 14.44
C MET A 315 2.49 11.58 14.65
N ALA A 316 2.62 12.15 15.85
CA ALA A 316 2.33 13.57 16.09
C ALA A 316 3.07 14.12 17.30
N GLY A 317 3.25 15.45 17.32
CA GLY A 317 3.88 16.19 18.41
C GLY A 317 5.36 16.52 18.16
N ALA A 318 5.91 16.20 16.99
CA ALA A 318 7.27 16.56 16.62
C ALA A 318 7.42 18.08 16.43
N GLU A 319 8.64 18.61 16.61
CA GLU A 319 8.95 19.98 16.22
C GLU A 319 8.79 20.15 14.70
N GLY A 320 8.16 21.24 14.29
CA GLY A 320 7.92 21.56 12.89
C GLY A 320 9.21 21.88 12.15
N PHE A 321 9.19 21.67 10.82
CA PHE A 321 10.37 21.90 9.97
C PHE A 321 10.88 23.35 10.01
N PHE A 322 10.00 24.33 10.23
CA PHE A 322 10.39 25.75 10.33
C PHE A 322 10.57 26.20 11.79
N GLY A 323 10.66 25.27 12.74
CA GLY A 323 10.89 25.53 14.16
C GLY A 323 9.62 25.81 14.95
N GLU A 324 8.45 25.43 14.43
CA GLU A 324 7.19 25.45 15.18
C GLU A 324 7.28 24.48 16.36
N PRO A 325 7.04 24.93 17.60
CA PRO A 325 7.17 24.06 18.76
C PRO A 325 6.11 22.95 18.74
N GLY A 326 6.57 21.70 18.79
CA GLY A 326 5.71 20.52 18.98
C GLY A 326 5.26 20.33 20.44
N ASP A 327 4.99 19.07 20.81
CA ASP A 327 4.73 18.70 22.20
C ASP A 327 6.02 18.81 23.03
N LEU A 328 6.13 19.86 23.83
CA LEU A 328 7.32 20.14 24.65
C LEU A 328 7.57 19.11 25.77
N PHE A 329 6.64 18.20 26.04
CA PHE A 329 6.78 17.17 27.07
C PHE A 329 7.13 15.80 26.49
N HIS A 330 6.52 15.43 25.37
CA HIS A 330 6.64 14.08 24.80
C HIS A 330 7.30 14.04 23.42
N GLY A 331 7.45 15.18 22.72
CA GLY A 331 7.94 15.20 21.35
C GLY A 331 7.05 14.43 20.37
N GLY A 332 7.62 14.07 19.22
CA GLY A 332 6.92 13.31 18.19
C GLY A 332 6.82 11.83 18.56
N GLU A 333 5.59 11.36 18.79
CA GLU A 333 5.34 10.03 19.34
C GLU A 333 4.19 9.30 18.64
N LEU A 334 3.93 8.05 19.01
CA LEU A 334 2.82 7.27 18.46
C LEU A 334 1.48 7.71 19.08
N TRP A 335 0.59 8.24 18.26
CA TRP A 335 -0.78 8.61 18.61
C TRP A 335 -1.80 7.67 17.97
N LYS A 336 -3.03 7.69 18.51
CA LYS A 336 -4.18 7.04 17.89
C LYS A 336 -5.43 7.88 18.00
N SER A 337 -6.38 7.64 17.09
CA SER A 337 -7.75 8.14 17.19
C SER A 337 -8.76 7.10 16.75
N ASP A 338 -9.81 6.89 17.56
CA ASP A 338 -11.00 6.12 17.18
C ASP A 338 -12.11 7.01 16.59
N GLY A 339 -11.83 8.27 16.29
CA GLY A 339 -12.83 9.23 15.80
C GLY A 339 -13.66 9.89 16.89
N SER A 340 -13.21 9.81 18.15
CA SER A 340 -13.75 10.59 19.28
C SER A 340 -12.68 11.44 19.93
N LEU A 341 -13.09 12.51 20.63
CA LEU A 341 -12.18 13.39 21.36
C LEU A 341 -11.35 12.62 22.40
N LEU A 342 -11.99 11.75 23.18
CA LEU A 342 -11.32 10.96 24.24
C LEU A 342 -10.46 9.83 23.68
N GLY A 343 -10.85 9.26 22.54
CA GLY A 343 -10.07 8.22 21.87
C GLY A 343 -8.88 8.76 21.09
N THR A 344 -8.78 10.08 20.91
CA THR A 344 -7.64 10.76 20.27
C THR A 344 -6.55 11.06 21.31
N ARG A 345 -5.59 10.15 21.45
CA ARG A 345 -4.61 10.16 22.55
C ARG A 345 -3.28 9.50 22.18
N LEU A 346 -2.25 9.91 22.91
CA LEU A 346 -0.94 9.27 22.91
C LEU A 346 -1.07 7.77 23.25
N VAL A 347 -0.40 6.92 22.47
CA VAL A 347 -0.34 5.47 22.71
C VAL A 347 0.74 5.16 23.73
N LYS A 348 1.96 5.64 23.46
CA LYS A 348 3.13 5.52 24.33
C LYS A 348 4.07 6.67 24.03
N ASP A 349 4.63 7.24 25.09
CA ASP A 349 5.84 8.04 25.05
C ASP A 349 7.03 7.08 25.00
N VAL A 350 7.49 6.72 23.79
CA VAL A 350 8.56 5.73 23.60
C VAL A 350 9.89 6.34 24.00
N ARG A 351 10.14 7.61 23.67
CA ARG A 351 11.34 8.35 24.08
C ARG A 351 10.94 9.58 24.90
N PRO A 352 10.97 9.47 26.24
CA PRO A 352 10.55 10.56 27.11
C PRO A 352 11.31 11.87 26.86
N GLY A 353 10.55 12.96 26.73
CA GLY A 353 11.07 14.31 26.52
C GLY A 353 10.74 14.88 25.14
N PRO A 354 11.16 16.12 24.85
CA PRO A 354 10.73 16.84 23.65
C PRO A 354 11.32 16.29 22.33
N GLU A 355 12.34 15.44 22.38
CA GLU A 355 12.92 14.84 21.17
C GLU A 355 11.97 13.81 20.54
N GLY A 356 11.26 13.04 21.36
CA GLY A 356 10.34 11.98 20.92
C GLY A 356 11.00 10.85 20.11
N SER A 357 10.23 9.81 19.84
CA SER A 357 10.68 8.63 19.11
C SER A 357 10.51 8.71 17.59
N LEU A 358 9.79 9.72 17.13
CA LEU A 358 9.47 10.03 15.74
C LEU A 358 9.06 8.80 14.92
N PRO A 359 7.97 8.06 15.26
CA PRO A 359 7.57 6.87 14.52
C PRO A 359 7.38 7.12 13.01
N SER A 360 7.84 6.20 12.16
CA SER A 360 7.59 6.25 10.72
C SER A 360 7.44 4.86 10.11
N GLY A 361 6.96 4.80 8.88
CA GLY A 361 6.67 3.55 8.19
C GLY A 361 5.59 2.70 8.87
N LEU A 362 4.56 3.32 9.44
CA LEU A 362 3.50 2.63 10.16
C LEU A 362 2.75 1.66 9.22
N THR A 363 2.90 0.37 9.46
CA THR A 363 2.24 -0.70 8.69
C THR A 363 1.54 -1.70 9.59
N VAL A 364 0.50 -2.36 9.08
CA VAL A 364 -0.31 -3.31 9.84
C VAL A 364 -0.02 -4.74 9.39
N LEU A 365 0.43 -5.58 10.32
CA LEU A 365 0.57 -7.02 10.17
C LEU A 365 -0.24 -7.71 11.29
N ASP A 366 -1.17 -8.59 10.90
CA ASP A 366 -1.99 -9.41 11.80
C ASP A 366 -2.63 -8.65 12.97
N GLY A 367 -3.15 -7.44 12.69
CA GLY A 367 -3.83 -6.60 13.66
C GLY A 367 -2.90 -5.86 14.63
N ARG A 368 -1.60 -5.84 14.37
CA ARG A 368 -0.59 -5.06 15.09
C ARG A 368 0.08 -4.07 14.15
N LEU A 369 0.52 -2.94 14.70
CA LEU A 369 1.36 -1.98 14.00
C LEU A 369 2.82 -2.39 14.09
N TYR A 370 3.55 -2.16 13.02
CA TYR A 370 5.01 -2.23 12.93
C TYR A 370 5.51 -0.93 12.34
N PHE A 371 6.61 -0.39 12.86
CA PHE A 371 7.12 0.93 12.48
C PHE A 371 8.57 1.10 12.95
N ALA A 372 9.26 2.07 12.37
CA ALA A 372 10.57 2.50 12.84
C ALA A 372 10.44 3.57 13.94
N ALA A 373 11.16 3.44 15.05
CA ALA A 373 11.20 4.44 16.12
C ALA A 373 12.50 4.35 16.93
N ASP A 374 12.86 5.44 17.61
CA ASP A 374 14.06 5.55 18.45
C ASP A 374 13.69 5.81 19.91
N ASP A 375 14.13 4.94 20.83
CA ASP A 375 13.87 5.09 22.27
C ASP A 375 14.97 5.86 23.03
N GLY A 376 15.99 6.35 22.34
CA GLY A 376 17.14 7.00 22.94
C GLY A 376 18.23 6.07 23.45
N VAL A 377 18.05 4.76 23.30
CA VAL A 377 19.00 3.74 23.78
C VAL A 377 19.49 2.86 22.64
N HIS A 378 18.59 2.38 21.79
CA HIS A 378 18.88 1.43 20.71
C HIS A 378 18.93 2.09 19.32
N GLY A 379 18.86 3.43 19.27
CA GLY A 379 18.69 4.14 18.01
C GLY A 379 17.36 3.79 17.32
N ARG A 380 17.24 4.14 16.04
CA ARG A 380 16.02 3.91 15.27
C ARG A 380 15.92 2.46 14.78
N GLU A 381 15.00 1.71 15.36
CA GLU A 381 14.87 0.26 15.17
C GLU A 381 13.45 -0.16 14.82
N LEU A 382 13.21 -1.47 14.62
CA LEU A 382 11.87 -2.01 14.37
C LEU A 382 11.07 -2.15 15.67
N TRP A 383 9.94 -1.47 15.76
CA TRP A 383 9.00 -1.51 16.87
C TRP A 383 7.66 -2.12 16.44
N SER A 384 6.91 -2.61 17.42
CA SER A 384 5.52 -3.05 17.22
C SER A 384 4.59 -2.47 18.27
N SER A 385 3.30 -2.32 17.95
CA SER A 385 2.25 -1.90 18.89
C SER A 385 0.92 -2.61 18.63
N ASN A 386 0.22 -2.99 19.70
CA ASN A 386 -1.21 -3.33 19.64
C ASN A 386 -2.13 -2.12 19.93
N GLY A 387 -1.56 -0.92 19.96
CA GLY A 387 -2.26 0.33 20.28
C GLY A 387 -2.47 0.60 21.77
N THR A 388 -1.71 -0.06 22.64
CA THR A 388 -1.60 0.22 24.07
C THR A 388 -0.15 0.50 24.46
N ALA A 389 0.06 1.27 25.53
CA ALA A 389 1.40 1.55 26.02
C ALA A 389 2.20 0.27 26.36
N GLN A 390 1.58 -0.70 27.05
CA GLN A 390 2.27 -1.95 27.39
C GLN A 390 2.60 -2.81 26.16
N GLY A 391 1.74 -2.77 25.13
CA GLY A 391 1.93 -3.56 23.92
C GLY A 391 2.79 -2.88 22.86
N THR A 392 3.32 -1.67 23.12
CA THR A 392 4.30 -0.98 22.28
C THR A 392 5.72 -1.33 22.73
N VAL A 393 6.40 -2.16 21.95
CA VAL A 393 7.67 -2.81 22.31
C VAL A 393 8.62 -2.88 21.11
N LEU A 394 9.93 -2.87 21.39
CA LEU A 394 10.98 -3.14 20.42
C LEU A 394 10.82 -4.58 19.91
N VAL A 395 10.82 -4.78 18.60
CA VAL A 395 10.78 -6.12 17.99
C VAL A 395 12.17 -6.73 18.04
N GLN A 396 13.16 -6.00 17.54
CA GLN A 396 14.56 -6.39 17.56
C GLN A 396 15.45 -5.15 17.44
N ASP A 397 16.54 -5.17 18.19
CA ASP A 397 17.70 -4.28 18.01
C ASP A 397 18.54 -4.86 16.87
N VAL A 398 18.23 -4.48 15.62
CA VAL A 398 18.83 -5.07 14.42
C VAL A 398 20.29 -4.60 14.26
N GLU A 399 20.58 -3.34 14.57
CA GLU A 399 21.94 -2.81 14.67
C GLU A 399 22.25 -2.44 16.14
N PRO A 400 22.92 -3.34 16.89
CA PRO A 400 23.11 -3.15 18.31
C PRO A 400 23.79 -1.85 18.71
N GLY A 401 23.14 -1.11 19.61
CA GLY A 401 23.66 0.12 20.20
C GLY A 401 22.95 1.38 19.68
N PRO A 402 23.52 2.57 19.92
CA PRO A 402 22.78 3.83 19.70
C PRO A 402 22.68 4.27 18.24
N ALA A 403 23.29 3.54 17.30
CA ALA A 403 23.24 3.90 15.88
C ALA A 403 21.88 3.56 15.25
N GLY A 404 21.31 2.40 15.60
CA GLY A 404 20.08 1.88 15.04
C GLY A 404 20.17 1.49 13.56
N SER A 405 19.21 0.70 13.10
CA SER A 405 19.16 0.14 11.76
C SER A 405 18.38 0.99 10.75
N THR A 406 17.65 2.01 11.20
CA THR A 406 16.80 2.89 10.38
C THR A 406 15.87 2.16 9.38
N PRO A 407 14.98 1.25 9.83
CA PRO A 407 14.10 0.51 8.94
C PRO A 407 13.19 1.41 8.09
N THR A 408 13.00 1.07 6.81
CA THR A 408 12.14 1.80 5.86
C THR A 408 11.58 0.87 4.78
N ALA A 409 10.80 1.41 3.84
CA ALA A 409 10.22 0.68 2.71
C ALA A 409 9.39 -0.55 3.15
N PHE A 410 8.62 -0.39 4.23
CA PHE A 410 7.81 -1.45 4.80
C PHE A 410 6.72 -1.95 3.83
N ALA A 411 6.56 -3.26 3.78
CA ALA A 411 5.47 -3.93 3.08
C ALA A 411 5.03 -5.17 3.86
N VAL A 412 3.73 -5.46 3.85
CA VAL A 412 3.16 -6.67 4.45
C VAL A 412 2.60 -7.55 3.37
N LEU A 413 3.14 -8.76 3.23
CA LEU A 413 2.75 -9.72 2.20
C LEU A 413 2.60 -11.10 2.84
N ASP A 414 1.41 -11.72 2.69
CA ASP A 414 1.12 -13.09 3.16
C ASP A 414 1.54 -13.39 4.62
N GLY A 415 1.33 -12.45 5.54
CA GLY A 415 1.65 -12.62 6.97
C GLY A 415 3.12 -12.36 7.32
N TRP A 416 3.90 -11.77 6.41
CA TRP A 416 5.28 -11.38 6.65
C TRP A 416 5.49 -9.89 6.41
N LEU A 417 6.34 -9.28 7.23
CA LEU A 417 6.83 -7.92 7.08
C LEU A 417 8.13 -7.94 6.27
N PHE A 418 8.23 -7.11 5.25
CA PHE A 418 9.40 -6.86 4.43
C PHE A 418 9.81 -5.40 4.55
N PHE A 419 11.11 -5.12 4.60
CA PHE A 419 11.62 -3.77 4.75
C PHE A 419 13.10 -3.71 4.35
N SER A 420 13.66 -2.51 4.28
CA SER A 420 15.11 -2.30 4.19
C SER A 420 15.65 -1.68 5.47
N ALA A 421 16.85 -2.09 5.87
CA ALA A 421 17.51 -1.61 7.08
C ALA A 421 19.02 -1.65 6.90
N THR A 422 19.71 -0.75 7.60
CA THR A 422 21.15 -0.56 7.56
C THR A 422 21.82 -1.26 8.72
N THR A 423 22.86 -2.06 8.47
CA THR A 423 23.71 -2.63 9.53
C THR A 423 25.18 -2.44 9.20
N ALA A 424 26.04 -2.42 10.23
CA ALA A 424 27.48 -2.36 10.06
C ALA A 424 27.98 -3.53 9.17
N GLY A 425 28.70 -3.18 8.11
CA GLY A 425 29.28 -4.15 7.17
C GLY A 425 28.39 -4.59 6.02
N ARG A 426 27.07 -4.31 6.06
CA ARG A 426 26.13 -4.63 4.98
C ARG A 426 25.51 -3.43 4.28
N GLY A 427 25.56 -2.25 4.89
CA GLY A 427 24.82 -1.09 4.37
C GLY A 427 23.31 -1.35 4.43
N ARG A 428 22.52 -0.61 3.65
CA ARG A 428 21.06 -0.75 3.55
C ARG A 428 20.69 -1.91 2.63
N GLU A 429 20.22 -2.98 3.24
CA GLU A 429 19.86 -4.23 2.58
C GLU A 429 18.42 -4.64 2.89
N GLY A 430 17.96 -5.74 2.27
CA GLY A 430 16.61 -6.27 2.43
C GLY A 430 16.49 -7.16 3.67
N TRP A 431 15.40 -7.03 4.40
CA TRP A 431 15.11 -7.79 5.62
C TRP A 431 13.64 -8.20 5.65
N TYR A 432 13.33 -9.25 6.42
CA TYR A 432 11.97 -9.67 6.66
C TYR A 432 11.77 -10.17 8.10
N SER A 433 10.51 -10.16 8.54
CA SER A 433 10.11 -10.62 9.86
C SER A 433 8.71 -11.24 9.81
N ASN A 434 8.46 -12.23 10.65
CA ASN A 434 7.11 -12.73 10.91
C ASN A 434 6.39 -11.90 11.99
N GLY A 435 7.03 -10.84 12.50
CA GLY A 435 6.49 -9.95 13.52
C GLY A 435 6.68 -10.40 14.97
N ASP A 436 7.26 -11.58 15.21
CA ASP A 436 7.61 -12.04 16.55
C ASP A 436 8.88 -11.33 17.07
N PRO A 437 8.99 -11.08 18.39
CA PRO A 437 10.22 -10.51 18.97
C PRO A 437 11.47 -11.34 18.65
N GLY A 438 12.54 -10.68 18.20
CA GLY A 438 13.81 -11.29 17.85
C GLY A 438 13.80 -12.12 16.55
N ARG A 439 12.79 -11.96 15.70
CA ARG A 439 12.65 -12.68 14.42
C ARG A 439 12.74 -11.73 13.23
N VAL A 440 13.88 -11.05 13.10
CA VAL A 440 14.27 -10.28 11.91
C VAL A 440 15.42 -11.02 11.23
N ASP A 441 15.15 -11.47 10.00
CA ASP A 441 16.07 -12.25 9.20
C ASP A 441 16.46 -11.47 7.93
N PRO A 442 17.73 -11.52 7.51
CA PRO A 442 18.15 -10.82 6.31
C PRO A 442 17.82 -11.56 5.02
N MET A 443 17.66 -10.79 3.95
CA MET A 443 17.77 -11.26 2.58
C MET A 443 19.23 -11.34 2.14
N ARG A 444 19.43 -11.58 0.84
CA ARG A 444 20.74 -11.51 0.19
C ARG A 444 21.39 -10.15 0.43
N ASP A 445 22.70 -10.16 0.63
CA ASP A 445 23.57 -8.99 0.53
C ASP A 445 23.75 -8.66 -0.96
N ILE A 446 22.95 -7.71 -1.47
CA ILE A 446 22.94 -7.35 -2.90
C ILE A 446 24.10 -6.38 -3.20
N ALA A 447 24.36 -5.44 -2.31
CA ALA A 447 25.42 -4.44 -2.39
C ALA A 447 26.49 -4.71 -1.30
N PRO A 448 27.43 -5.64 -1.53
CA PRO A 448 28.38 -6.07 -0.51
C PRO A 448 29.36 -4.96 -0.10
N ALA A 449 30.15 -5.23 0.95
CA ALA A 449 31.18 -4.32 1.49
C ALA A 449 30.61 -3.03 2.10
N GLY A 450 29.40 -3.10 2.67
CA GLY A 450 28.76 -1.98 3.34
C GLY A 450 28.15 -0.94 2.41
N MET A 451 27.94 -1.29 1.14
CA MET A 451 27.22 -0.45 0.18
C MET A 451 25.72 -0.61 0.34
N ASP A 452 24.94 0.33 -0.21
CA ASP A 452 23.49 0.33 -0.05
C ASP A 452 22.80 -0.23 -1.29
N ALA A 453 22.02 -1.30 -1.14
CA ALA A 453 21.15 -1.84 -2.18
C ALA A 453 19.78 -1.14 -2.22
N ASN A 454 19.40 -0.45 -1.15
CA ASN A 454 18.13 0.27 -0.99
C ASN A 454 16.86 -0.51 -1.44
N PRO A 455 16.61 -1.75 -0.94
CA PRO A 455 15.45 -2.51 -1.39
C PRO A 455 14.10 -1.85 -1.07
N HIS A 456 13.20 -1.84 -2.05
CA HIS A 456 11.87 -1.21 -1.93
C HIS A 456 10.85 -1.79 -2.92
N GLY A 457 9.60 -1.34 -2.82
CA GLY A 457 8.54 -1.72 -3.78
C GLY A 457 8.14 -3.19 -3.74
N PHE A 458 8.19 -3.83 -2.57
CA PHE A 458 7.91 -5.26 -2.43
C PHE A 458 6.49 -5.63 -2.88
N VAL A 459 6.38 -6.63 -3.75
CA VAL A 459 5.11 -7.15 -4.26
C VAL A 459 5.12 -8.67 -4.29
N ARG A 460 3.99 -9.29 -3.94
CA ARG A 460 3.84 -10.74 -3.98
C ARG A 460 3.46 -11.20 -5.38
N ALA A 461 4.17 -12.18 -5.95
CA ALA A 461 3.77 -12.84 -7.19
C ALA A 461 4.09 -14.34 -7.19
N GLY A 462 3.07 -15.17 -7.40
CA GLY A 462 3.24 -16.62 -7.58
C GLY A 462 3.96 -17.30 -6.41
N GLY A 463 5.22 -17.73 -6.58
CA GLY A 463 6.05 -18.33 -5.54
C GLY A 463 7.22 -17.44 -5.05
N SER A 464 7.13 -16.12 -5.27
CA SER A 464 8.19 -15.16 -4.95
C SER A 464 7.63 -13.84 -4.40
N VAL A 465 8.48 -13.10 -3.69
CA VAL A 465 8.32 -11.66 -3.45
C VAL A 465 9.28 -10.94 -4.38
N LEU A 466 8.75 -10.07 -5.24
CA LEU A 466 9.55 -9.20 -6.09
C LEU A 466 9.76 -7.86 -5.42
N PHE A 467 10.89 -7.22 -5.69
CA PHE A 467 11.25 -5.90 -5.17
C PHE A 467 12.28 -5.25 -6.08
N ILE A 468 12.52 -3.97 -5.89
CA ILE A 468 13.55 -3.21 -6.61
C ILE A 468 14.75 -3.06 -5.69
N ALA A 469 15.96 -3.27 -6.21
CA ALA A 469 17.20 -3.04 -5.48
C ALA A 469 18.36 -2.74 -6.43
N THR A 470 19.36 -2.02 -5.92
CA THR A 470 20.56 -1.61 -6.64
C THR A 470 21.72 -2.55 -6.36
N ASP A 471 22.24 -3.17 -7.40
CA ASP A 471 23.52 -3.86 -7.37
C ASP A 471 24.61 -2.93 -7.93
N PRO A 472 25.75 -2.74 -7.24
CA PRO A 472 26.80 -1.83 -7.70
C PRO A 472 27.35 -2.12 -9.11
N ALA A 473 27.26 -3.36 -9.60
CA ALA A 473 27.72 -3.77 -10.92
C ALA A 473 26.60 -3.82 -11.98
N GLN A 474 25.33 -3.92 -11.56
CA GLN A 474 24.18 -4.08 -12.46
C GLN A 474 23.16 -2.93 -12.40
N GLY A 475 23.39 -1.92 -11.55
CA GLY A 475 22.45 -0.84 -11.32
C GLY A 475 21.17 -1.30 -10.63
N GLU A 476 20.13 -0.48 -10.74
CA GLU A 476 18.82 -0.75 -10.13
C GLU A 476 17.97 -1.65 -11.02
N GLU A 477 17.57 -2.80 -10.49
CA GLU A 477 16.86 -3.84 -11.24
C GLU A 477 15.77 -4.51 -10.36
N PRO A 478 14.80 -5.22 -10.97
CA PRO A 478 13.89 -6.08 -10.22
C PRO A 478 14.60 -7.33 -9.69
N TRP A 479 14.35 -7.67 -8.43
CA TRP A 479 14.82 -8.87 -7.74
C TRP A 479 13.65 -9.72 -7.29
N ALA A 480 13.87 -11.02 -7.09
CA ALA A 480 12.91 -11.97 -6.54
C ALA A 480 13.53 -12.75 -5.39
N LEU A 481 12.87 -12.72 -4.25
CA LEU A 481 13.07 -13.63 -3.14
C LEU A 481 12.07 -14.80 -3.26
N PRO A 482 12.54 -16.05 -3.41
CA PRO A 482 11.66 -17.21 -3.34
C PRO A 482 10.84 -17.22 -2.04
N PHE A 483 9.54 -17.44 -2.17
CA PHE A 483 8.55 -17.45 -1.09
C PHE A 483 7.75 -18.75 -1.15
N LEU A 484 8.22 -19.78 -0.45
CA LEU A 484 7.85 -21.18 -0.65
C LEU A 484 7.65 -21.89 0.70
N PRO A 485 6.97 -23.05 0.75
CA PRO A 485 6.93 -23.89 1.94
C PRO A 485 8.34 -24.24 2.43
N ALA A 486 8.51 -24.42 3.75
CA ALA A 486 9.81 -24.61 4.40
C ALA A 486 10.68 -25.71 3.76
N ALA A 487 10.08 -26.88 3.49
CA ALA A 487 10.77 -28.01 2.86
C ALA A 487 11.28 -27.70 1.43
N ARG A 488 10.70 -26.70 0.75
CA ARG A 488 11.19 -26.23 -0.56
C ARG A 488 12.32 -25.23 -0.40
N CYS A 489 12.26 -24.32 0.58
CA CYS A 489 13.36 -23.40 0.86
C CYS A 489 14.66 -24.14 1.21
N ALA A 490 14.57 -25.22 1.99
CA ALA A 490 15.73 -26.05 2.36
C ALA A 490 16.47 -26.70 1.15
N ARG A 491 15.85 -26.72 -0.04
CA ARG A 491 16.49 -27.21 -1.28
C ARG A 491 17.19 -26.10 -2.08
N LEU A 492 17.09 -24.85 -1.64
CA LEU A 492 17.73 -23.68 -2.23
C LEU A 492 18.98 -23.24 -1.45
N GLU A 493 19.19 -23.78 -0.24
CA GLU A 493 20.42 -23.58 0.52
C GLU A 493 21.55 -24.42 -0.13
N PRO A 494 22.73 -23.82 -0.36
CA PRO A 494 23.85 -24.45 -1.07
C PRO A 494 24.49 -25.62 -0.32
#